data_AF-A0ABD5P6M4-F1
#
_entry.id   AF-A0ABD5P6M4-F1
#
_cell.length_a   1.000
_cell.length_b   1.000
_cell.length_c   1.000
_cell.angle_alpha   90.00
_cell.angle_beta   90.00
_cell.angle_gamma   90.00
#
_symmetry.space_group_name_H-M   'P 1'
#
loop_
_entity.id
_entity.type
_entity.pdbx_description
1 polymer ?
#
loop_
_entity_poly.entity_id
_entity_poly.type
_entity_poly.pdbx_seq_one_letter_code
_entity_poly.pdbx_strand_id
1 'polypeptide(L)'
;MIDLGGDAKPCGRCGGTSRRRRLAYEHEPCGRIDLTTDDCGAVSCPRCAVGSEDRTHPEFAHVGTVDECRNCGYREHATDATPAEPEGSDRAVARPSLSALVAGGAGAARRTATVALVVLLVTTAVGAGVPTGLVGGVSFDGNEGQPATTQPTEWREYRTIVVFRNDDPQPAYHFETLLAVDRVFVEENVPLTTGVVGAPHGEELEPDSRFCRYLRANERRHPELVEYALHGYSHRTETAFASGSEFGGLPAAEQQRRVERGTEAVTDCVGQRPRTFVPPLNSYDRNTTAALSAAGYRTVSGGGWFTKAYYNRSGTFESGGLRHTPSVSGFVANWSTGEFHDRERLYGDFDRSYRNGSIHVQMLHYQYFATADRRQLLREYLRHAKSKPGVRFMTLGELSTGLDEGTVVRTDDGWRVLESTDPTDRSDSTDPTDRSDSTDPTDRSDRSDRAGSALGTAGGEGVGADGPAPSVGSPAASRPVRLPVTGGRR
;
A
#
# COMPACT_ATOMS: atom_id res chain seq x y z
N MET A 1 35.74 20.50 5.61
CA MET A 1 36.24 19.35 4.83
C MET A 1 36.91 18.38 5.78
N ILE A 2 36.16 17.42 6.29
CA ILE A 2 36.71 16.29 7.04
C ILE A 2 36.95 15.20 6.00
N ASP A 3 38.22 14.86 5.76
CA ASP A 3 38.61 13.81 4.83
C ASP A 3 38.39 12.45 5.53
N LEU A 4 37.29 11.78 5.20
CA LEU A 4 36.96 10.44 5.70
C LEU A 4 37.77 9.43 4.89
N GLY A 5 39.06 9.26 5.23
CA GLY A 5 40.08 8.48 4.50
C GLY A 5 39.90 6.96 4.46
N GLY A 6 38.71 6.45 4.14
CA GLY A 6 38.52 5.08 3.68
C GLY A 6 38.54 5.02 2.16
N ASP A 7 39.13 3.97 1.57
CA ASP A 7 39.16 3.74 0.12
C ASP A 7 37.72 3.67 -0.43
N ALA A 8 37.21 4.81 -0.90
CA ALA A 8 35.85 4.91 -1.41
C ALA A 8 35.73 4.03 -2.66
N LYS A 9 34.79 3.07 -2.64
CA LYS A 9 34.50 2.23 -3.81
C LYS A 9 34.21 3.13 -5.02
N PRO A 10 34.83 2.87 -6.19
CA PRO A 10 34.52 3.58 -7.42
C PRO A 10 33.00 3.54 -7.70
N CYS A 11 32.45 4.61 -8.26
CA CYS A 11 31.07 4.66 -8.71
C CYS A 11 30.79 3.51 -9.70
N GLY A 12 29.77 2.70 -9.44
CA GLY A 12 29.41 1.57 -10.30
C GLY A 12 29.04 1.97 -11.72
N ARG A 13 28.56 3.21 -11.93
CA ARG A 13 28.17 3.73 -13.25
C ARG A 13 29.30 4.30 -14.10
N CYS A 14 30.23 5.08 -13.52
CA CYS A 14 31.26 5.79 -14.29
C CYS A 14 32.70 5.55 -13.82
N GLY A 15 32.91 4.70 -12.82
CA GLY A 15 34.23 4.45 -12.21
C GLY A 15 34.82 5.62 -11.42
N GLY A 16 34.10 6.74 -11.28
CA GLY A 16 34.56 7.91 -10.54
C GLY A 16 34.68 7.63 -9.04
N THR A 17 35.78 8.02 -8.43
CA THR A 17 36.00 7.85 -6.97
C THR A 17 35.47 9.02 -6.14
N SER A 18 35.17 10.16 -6.78
CA SER A 18 34.63 11.33 -6.08
C SER A 18 33.15 11.16 -5.79
N ARG A 19 32.80 11.11 -4.51
CA ARG A 19 31.41 11.03 -4.02
C ARG A 19 31.10 12.22 -3.11
N ARG A 20 29.82 12.60 -3.04
CA ARG A 20 29.27 13.49 -2.03
C ARG A 20 28.16 12.76 -1.29
N ARG A 21 28.25 12.71 0.02
CA ARG A 21 27.17 12.21 0.86
C ARG A 21 26.04 13.22 0.87
N ARG A 22 24.82 12.72 0.71
CA ARG A 22 23.56 13.46 0.79
C ARG A 22 22.73 12.84 1.90
N LEU A 23 22.14 13.68 2.73
CA LEU A 23 21.18 13.25 3.74
C LEU A 23 19.78 13.45 3.19
N ALA A 24 18.94 12.43 3.33
CA ALA A 24 17.52 12.48 3.03
C ALA A 24 16.76 12.89 4.28
N TYR A 25 16.00 13.99 4.18
CA TYR A 25 15.15 14.48 5.23
C TYR A 25 13.70 14.49 4.77
N GLU A 26 12.81 13.90 5.53
CA GLU A 26 11.37 14.01 5.35
C GLU A 26 10.83 15.18 6.16
N HIS A 27 10.07 16.07 5.51
CA HIS A 27 9.29 17.09 6.18
C HIS A 27 8.01 16.47 6.73
N GLU A 28 8.00 16.14 8.03
CA GLU A 28 6.92 15.40 8.70
C GLU A 28 5.52 15.95 8.40
N PRO A 29 5.27 17.28 8.36
CA PRO A 29 3.94 17.81 8.08
C PRO A 29 3.40 17.49 6.68
N CYS A 30 4.27 17.24 5.69
CA CYS A 30 3.83 17.03 4.30
C CYS A 30 4.40 15.79 3.61
N GLY A 31 5.21 14.99 4.29
CA GLY A 31 5.84 13.77 3.75
C GLY A 31 6.85 14.02 2.63
N ARG A 32 7.25 15.27 2.40
CA ARG A 32 8.22 15.61 1.34
C ARG A 32 9.61 15.20 1.78
N ILE A 33 10.26 14.33 1.02
CA ILE A 33 11.69 14.06 1.19
C ILE A 33 12.51 15.06 0.35
N ASP A 34 13.58 15.59 0.93
CA ASP A 34 14.56 16.42 0.24
C ASP A 34 15.98 15.89 0.50
N LEU A 35 16.86 16.06 -0.49
CA LEU A 35 18.26 15.59 -0.41
C LEU A 35 19.20 16.77 -0.23
N THR A 36 19.82 16.86 0.94
CA THR A 36 20.70 17.98 1.30
C THR A 36 22.15 17.50 1.35
N THR A 37 23.11 18.39 1.09
CA THR A 37 24.52 18.12 1.42
C THR A 37 24.79 18.48 2.87
N ASP A 38 25.71 17.75 3.52
CA ASP A 38 26.15 18.02 4.91
C ASP A 38 26.53 19.49 5.18
N ASP A 39 26.99 20.20 4.13
CA ASP A 39 27.60 21.54 4.21
C ASP A 39 26.70 22.74 3.84
N CYS A 40 25.37 22.64 3.78
CA CYS A 40 24.52 23.80 3.43
C CYS A 40 23.43 24.13 4.47
N GLY A 41 23.31 25.42 4.77
CA GLY A 41 22.35 26.00 5.73
C GLY A 41 20.90 25.94 5.25
N ALA A 42 20.00 26.24 6.18
CA ALA A 42 18.55 26.37 6.06
C ALA A 42 17.86 25.46 5.02
N VAL A 43 17.34 24.32 5.47
CA VAL A 43 16.37 23.55 4.67
C VAL A 43 15.03 24.26 4.79
N SER A 44 14.59 24.89 3.71
CA SER A 44 13.21 25.39 3.61
C SER A 44 12.39 24.38 2.84
N CYS A 45 11.26 23.96 3.42
CA CYS A 45 10.27 23.22 2.65
C CYS A 45 9.49 24.24 1.80
N PRO A 46 9.64 24.27 0.46
CA PRO A 46 8.99 25.27 -0.38
C PRO A 46 7.45 25.15 -0.34
N ARG A 47 6.93 24.04 0.18
CA ARG A 47 5.49 23.79 0.32
C ARG A 47 4.88 24.41 1.57
N CYS A 48 5.62 24.40 2.68
CA CYS A 48 5.11 24.88 3.96
C CYS A 48 5.55 26.33 4.24
N ALA A 49 6.47 26.86 3.42
CA ALA A 49 7.13 28.15 3.64
C ALA A 49 7.79 28.26 5.03
N VAL A 50 7.94 27.13 5.74
CA VAL A 50 8.69 27.02 6.98
C VAL A 50 10.16 26.94 6.56
N GLY A 51 10.82 28.10 6.58
CA GLY A 51 12.26 28.18 6.59
C GLY A 51 12.72 27.84 7.98
N SER A 52 13.35 26.68 8.17
CA SER A 52 14.11 26.45 9.39
C SER A 52 15.53 26.96 9.12
N GLU A 53 15.93 28.04 9.80
CA GLU A 53 17.36 28.37 9.91
C GLU A 53 18.09 27.33 10.78
N ASP A 54 17.33 26.51 11.51
CA ASP A 54 17.82 25.54 12.48
C ASP A 54 17.45 24.09 12.09
N ARG A 55 18.46 23.23 11.95
CA ARG A 55 18.31 21.80 11.61
C ARG A 55 17.62 21.00 12.71
N THR A 56 17.51 21.54 13.93
CA THR A 56 16.74 20.92 15.01
C THR A 56 15.26 21.29 14.97
N HIS A 57 14.79 21.97 13.91
CA HIS A 57 13.35 22.19 13.77
C HIS A 57 12.68 20.82 13.72
N PRO A 58 11.75 20.52 14.65
CA PRO A 58 11.20 19.17 14.86
C PRO A 58 10.37 18.65 13.69
N GLU A 59 10.35 19.35 12.56
CA GLU A 59 9.56 19.01 11.38
C GLU A 59 10.37 18.29 10.29
N PHE A 60 11.70 18.18 10.41
CA PHE A 60 12.52 17.43 9.45
C PHE A 60 13.14 16.19 10.10
N ALA A 61 12.60 15.02 9.77
CA ALA A 61 13.13 13.74 10.22
C ALA A 61 14.20 13.24 9.23
N HIS A 62 15.36 12.83 9.73
CA HIS A 62 16.36 12.15 8.91
C HIS A 62 15.84 10.74 8.54
N VAL A 63 15.70 10.46 7.25
CA VAL A 63 15.12 9.19 6.75
C VAL A 63 16.12 8.29 6.02
N GLY A 64 17.34 8.78 5.78
CA GLY A 64 18.43 7.95 5.24
C GLY A 64 19.55 8.75 4.59
N THR A 65 20.57 8.03 4.11
CA THR A 65 21.75 8.61 3.47
C THR A 65 21.91 8.08 2.04
N VAL A 66 22.35 8.95 1.14
CA VAL A 66 22.61 8.65 -0.27
C VAL A 66 24.00 9.16 -0.64
N ASP A 67 24.88 8.29 -1.14
CA ASP A 67 26.16 8.69 -1.71
C ASP A 67 25.98 9.01 -3.21
N GLU A 68 26.21 10.26 -3.60
CA GLU A 68 26.08 10.73 -4.97
C GLU A 68 27.47 10.90 -5.61
N CYS A 69 27.73 10.23 -6.73
CA CYS A 69 28.96 10.40 -7.49
C CYS A 69 29.04 11.82 -8.07
N ARG A 70 30.10 12.57 -7.77
CA ARG A 70 30.28 13.93 -8.28
C ARG A 70 30.50 13.99 -9.79
N ASN A 71 30.99 12.90 -10.39
CA ASN A 71 31.34 12.86 -11.81
C ASN A 71 30.10 12.68 -12.71
N CYS A 72 29.14 11.86 -12.28
CA CYS A 72 27.98 11.51 -13.11
C CYS A 72 26.62 11.71 -12.43
N GLY A 73 26.59 12.15 -11.17
CA GLY A 73 25.37 12.30 -10.38
C GLY A 73 24.74 10.98 -9.92
N TYR A 74 25.36 9.83 -10.21
CA TYR A 74 24.81 8.53 -9.84
C TYR A 74 24.73 8.38 -8.32
N ARG A 75 23.57 7.96 -7.83
CA ARG A 75 23.28 7.81 -6.40
C ARG A 75 23.33 6.34 -6.01
N GLU A 76 24.23 6.02 -5.10
CA GLU A 76 24.29 4.73 -4.43
C GLU A 76 23.87 4.92 -2.98
N HIS A 77 23.17 3.94 -2.40
CA HIS A 77 22.93 3.99 -0.96
C HIS A 77 24.25 3.85 -0.23
N ALA A 78 24.51 4.78 0.70
CA ALA A 78 25.48 4.50 1.74
C ALA A 78 24.96 3.28 2.48
N THR A 79 25.73 2.19 2.51
CA THR A 79 25.48 1.10 3.45
C THR A 79 25.85 1.61 4.83
N ASP A 80 25.04 2.51 5.40
CA ASP A 80 25.32 3.04 6.71
C ASP A 80 25.19 1.90 7.73
N ALA A 81 26.24 1.75 8.53
CA ALA A 81 26.19 1.03 9.79
C ALA A 81 25.02 1.58 10.60
N THR A 82 24.24 0.67 11.20
CA THR A 82 23.06 0.94 12.03
C THR A 82 23.27 2.21 12.87
N PRO A 83 22.43 3.24 12.74
CA PRO A 83 22.47 4.37 13.66
C PRO A 83 22.30 3.84 15.08
N ALA A 84 23.21 4.19 15.98
CA ALA A 84 23.07 3.87 17.40
C ALA A 84 21.72 4.42 17.88
N GLU A 85 20.87 3.56 18.45
CA GLU A 85 19.58 3.98 18.99
C GLU A 85 19.80 5.06 20.08
N PRO A 86 19.00 6.14 20.09
CA PRO A 86 19.01 7.06 21.20
C PRO A 86 18.46 6.36 22.44
N GLU A 87 19.32 6.16 23.45
CA GLU A 87 18.93 5.65 24.76
C GLU A 87 17.89 6.58 25.42
N GLY A 88 16.75 6.00 25.82
CA GLY A 88 15.98 6.43 26.99
C GLY A 88 15.02 7.62 26.81
N SER A 89 13.76 7.32 26.49
CA SER A 89 12.62 8.18 26.83
C SER A 89 11.53 7.33 27.49
N ASP A 90 11.68 7.11 28.80
CA ASP A 90 10.62 6.55 29.64
C ASP A 90 9.44 7.52 29.72
N ARG A 91 8.36 7.22 28.98
CA ARG A 91 7.03 7.81 29.24
C ARG A 91 6.10 6.73 29.77
N ALA A 92 5.76 6.85 31.05
CA ALA A 92 4.77 6.04 31.74
C ALA A 92 3.38 6.24 31.10
N VAL A 93 2.81 5.16 30.56
CA VAL A 93 1.44 5.12 30.06
C VAL A 93 0.50 4.85 31.22
N ALA A 94 -0.36 5.83 31.54
CA ALA A 94 -1.44 5.66 32.49
C ALA A 94 -2.57 4.80 31.89
N ARG A 95 -3.02 3.78 32.64
CA ARG A 95 -4.19 2.96 32.32
C ARG A 95 -5.48 3.66 32.77
N PRO A 96 -6.54 3.76 31.96
CA PRO A 96 -7.86 4.09 32.47
C PRO A 96 -8.62 2.83 32.90
N SER A 97 -9.32 2.97 34.04
CA SER A 97 -10.13 1.95 34.69
C SER A 97 -11.50 1.78 34.00
N LEU A 98 -11.95 0.53 33.92
CA LEU A 98 -13.31 0.12 33.60
C LEU A 98 -14.27 0.48 34.75
N SER A 99 -15.28 1.31 34.49
CA SER A 99 -16.59 1.34 35.16
C SER A 99 -17.54 2.36 34.53
N ALA A 100 -18.57 1.90 33.80
CA ALA A 100 -19.97 2.36 33.91
C ALA A 100 -20.86 1.71 32.83
N LEU A 101 -21.77 0.86 33.28
CA LEU A 101 -22.87 0.25 32.55
C LEU A 101 -24.11 1.18 32.52
N VAL A 102 -24.89 1.07 31.44
CA VAL A 102 -26.37 1.06 31.36
C VAL A 102 -27.16 2.36 31.60
N ALA A 103 -27.90 2.79 30.57
CA ALA A 103 -29.37 2.94 30.62
C ALA A 103 -29.99 3.30 29.24
N GLY A 104 -30.98 2.50 28.83
CA GLY A 104 -32.18 2.89 28.06
C GLY A 104 -32.01 3.09 26.54
N GLY A 105 -32.91 2.66 25.67
CA GLY A 105 -34.26 2.13 25.82
C GLY A 105 -34.92 1.98 24.43
N ALA A 106 -35.96 1.17 24.39
CA ALA A 106 -36.62 0.59 23.23
C ALA A 106 -37.28 1.55 22.22
N GLY A 107 -37.46 1.05 20.99
CA GLY A 107 -38.34 1.64 19.97
C GLY A 107 -38.51 0.73 18.75
N ALA A 108 -39.61 -0.03 18.74
CA ALA A 108 -40.00 -1.00 17.72
C ALA A 108 -40.43 -0.36 16.38
N ALA A 109 -40.31 -1.09 15.26
CA ALA A 109 -41.48 -1.63 14.51
C ALA A 109 -41.12 -2.06 13.08
N ARG A 110 -41.69 -3.20 12.73
CA ARG A 110 -41.64 -3.95 11.46
C ARG A 110 -42.09 -3.13 10.24
N ARG A 111 -41.55 -3.49 9.07
CA ARG A 111 -42.35 -3.79 7.86
C ARG A 111 -41.57 -4.68 6.88
N THR A 112 -42.07 -5.90 6.75
CA THR A 112 -41.85 -6.87 5.69
C THR A 112 -42.45 -6.38 4.36
N ALA A 113 -41.75 -6.57 3.25
CA ALA A 113 -42.38 -6.68 1.93
C ALA A 113 -41.56 -7.62 1.06
N THR A 114 -42.15 -8.80 0.86
CA THR A 114 -41.80 -9.85 -0.10
C THR A 114 -41.86 -9.28 -1.53
N VAL A 115 -40.82 -9.47 -2.34
CA VAL A 115 -40.92 -9.32 -3.80
C VAL A 115 -40.54 -10.65 -4.43
N ALA A 116 -41.53 -11.19 -5.15
CA ALA A 116 -41.48 -12.46 -5.82
C ALA A 116 -40.71 -12.39 -7.15
N LEU A 117 -40.10 -13.52 -7.42
CA LEU A 117 -39.43 -14.00 -8.62
C LEU A 117 -40.22 -13.74 -9.93
N VAL A 118 -39.54 -13.26 -10.98
CA VAL A 118 -39.95 -13.45 -12.37
C VAL A 118 -38.76 -14.01 -13.15
N VAL A 119 -38.82 -15.31 -13.42
CA VAL A 119 -37.97 -16.01 -14.38
C VAL A 119 -38.61 -15.85 -15.75
N LEU A 120 -37.89 -15.27 -16.71
CA LEU A 120 -38.28 -15.31 -18.12
C LEU A 120 -37.18 -16.02 -18.94
N LEU A 121 -37.47 -17.25 -19.32
CA LEU A 121 -36.77 -18.04 -20.34
C LEU A 121 -36.97 -17.37 -21.71
N VAL A 122 -35.87 -17.01 -22.37
CA VAL A 122 -35.86 -16.70 -23.81
C VAL A 122 -35.06 -17.78 -24.51
N THR A 123 -35.77 -18.75 -25.07
CA THR A 123 -35.27 -19.64 -26.12
C THR A 123 -35.84 -19.15 -27.45
N THR A 124 -35.02 -18.55 -28.30
CA THR A 124 -35.30 -18.43 -29.73
C THR A 124 -34.12 -18.94 -30.53
N ALA A 125 -34.39 -20.03 -31.24
CA ALA A 125 -33.59 -20.55 -32.34
C ALA A 125 -33.65 -19.60 -33.54
N VAL A 126 -32.50 -19.36 -34.17
CA VAL A 126 -32.42 -18.93 -35.57
C VAL A 126 -31.30 -19.74 -36.21
N GLY A 127 -31.66 -20.46 -37.28
CA GLY A 127 -30.74 -21.26 -38.07
C GLY A 127 -30.15 -20.51 -39.27
N ALA A 128 -29.61 -21.33 -40.18
CA ALA A 128 -29.16 -21.05 -41.55
C ALA A 128 -27.70 -20.58 -41.74
N GLY A 129 -26.84 -21.56 -42.05
CA GLY A 129 -26.20 -21.69 -43.37
C GLY A 129 -25.11 -20.70 -43.78
N VAL A 130 -23.86 -21.18 -43.86
CA VAL A 130 -22.81 -20.61 -44.73
C VAL A 130 -21.98 -21.76 -45.34
N PRO A 131 -21.62 -21.71 -46.63
CA PRO A 131 -21.07 -22.84 -47.37
C PRO A 131 -19.55 -23.02 -47.18
N THR A 132 -19.14 -24.28 -47.27
CA THR A 132 -17.76 -24.76 -47.42
C THR A 132 -17.08 -24.17 -48.65
N GLY A 133 -16.05 -23.36 -48.43
CA GLY A 133 -15.07 -22.93 -49.44
C GLY A 133 -13.69 -23.51 -49.12
N LEU A 134 -13.10 -24.17 -50.12
CA LEU A 134 -11.76 -24.76 -50.12
C LEU A 134 -10.68 -23.75 -49.70
N VAL A 135 -9.82 -24.15 -48.77
CA VAL A 135 -8.51 -23.51 -48.54
C VAL A 135 -7.43 -24.57 -48.77
N GLY A 136 -6.52 -24.26 -49.70
CA GLY A 136 -5.39 -25.09 -50.08
C GLY A 136 -4.41 -25.30 -48.92
N GLY A 137 -3.82 -26.49 -48.89
CA GLY A 137 -2.87 -26.92 -47.88
C GLY A 137 -1.59 -26.11 -47.91
N VAL A 138 -1.27 -25.54 -46.75
CA VAL A 138 0.09 -25.16 -46.38
C VAL A 138 0.51 -26.22 -45.35
N SER A 139 1.45 -27.08 -45.72
CA SER A 139 2.03 -28.08 -44.82
C SER A 139 2.84 -27.34 -43.75
N PHE A 140 2.29 -27.23 -42.54
CA PHE A 140 3.06 -26.92 -41.34
C PHE A 140 3.59 -28.24 -40.78
N ASP A 141 4.91 -28.37 -40.70
CA ASP A 141 5.58 -29.50 -40.07
C ASP A 141 5.11 -29.63 -38.61
N GLY A 142 4.56 -30.79 -38.30
CA GLY A 142 3.92 -31.11 -37.04
C GLY A 142 4.91 -31.22 -35.89
N ASN A 143 4.97 -30.18 -35.07
CA ASN A 143 5.17 -30.37 -33.65
C ASN A 143 3.78 -30.61 -33.07
N GLU A 144 3.35 -31.89 -32.99
CA GLU A 144 2.11 -32.29 -32.32
C GLU A 144 2.17 -31.83 -30.86
N GLY A 145 1.66 -30.62 -30.63
CA GLY A 145 1.56 -30.03 -29.30
C GLY A 145 0.74 -30.96 -28.43
N GLN A 146 1.37 -31.54 -27.41
CA GLN A 146 0.67 -32.25 -26.35
C GLN A 146 -0.47 -31.35 -25.85
N PRO A 147 -1.71 -31.85 -25.80
CA PRO A 147 -2.83 -31.05 -25.31
C PRO A 147 -2.48 -30.58 -23.90
N ALA A 148 -2.49 -29.25 -23.72
CA ALA A 148 -2.28 -28.64 -22.43
C ALA A 148 -3.20 -29.33 -21.43
N THR A 149 -2.60 -30.06 -20.47
CA THR A 149 -3.34 -30.79 -19.47
C THR A 149 -4.03 -29.74 -18.61
N THR A 150 -5.34 -29.57 -18.79
CA THR A 150 -6.12 -28.61 -18.00
C THR A 150 -6.06 -29.05 -16.55
N GLN A 151 -5.36 -28.27 -15.72
CA GLN A 151 -5.28 -28.52 -14.30
C GLN A 151 -6.71 -28.56 -13.73
N PRO A 152 -7.05 -29.55 -12.88
CA PRO A 152 -8.38 -29.64 -12.32
C PRO A 152 -8.64 -28.44 -11.41
N THR A 153 -9.77 -27.76 -11.60
CA THR A 153 -10.19 -26.60 -10.81
C THR A 153 -11.48 -26.88 -10.05
N GLU A 154 -11.66 -26.25 -8.90
CA GLU A 154 -12.86 -26.36 -8.07
C GLU A 154 -13.34 -24.99 -7.56
N TRP A 155 -14.66 -24.84 -7.42
CA TRP A 155 -15.24 -23.68 -6.78
C TRP A 155 -15.17 -23.81 -5.26
N ARG A 156 -14.63 -22.79 -4.59
CA ARG A 156 -14.59 -22.68 -3.13
C ARG A 156 -15.32 -21.46 -2.65
N GLU A 157 -16.07 -21.62 -1.56
CA GLU A 157 -16.88 -20.57 -0.95
C GLU A 157 -16.09 -19.84 0.14
N TYR A 158 -16.18 -18.52 0.12
CA TYR A 158 -15.51 -17.61 1.02
C TYR A 158 -16.51 -16.60 1.55
N ARG A 159 -16.40 -16.27 2.83
CA ARG A 159 -17.17 -15.20 3.45
C ARG A 159 -16.72 -13.84 2.94
N THR A 160 -15.41 -13.60 2.83
CA THR A 160 -14.85 -12.30 2.41
C THR A 160 -13.53 -12.48 1.68
N ILE A 161 -13.19 -11.48 0.85
CA ILE A 161 -11.88 -11.36 0.22
C ILE A 161 -11.14 -10.22 0.90
N VAL A 162 -9.89 -10.45 1.26
CA VAL A 162 -9.00 -9.47 1.89
C VAL A 162 -7.86 -9.16 0.93
N VAL A 163 -7.59 -7.87 0.75
CA VAL A 163 -6.51 -7.37 -0.09
C VAL A 163 -5.67 -6.40 0.72
N PHE A 164 -4.36 -6.55 0.69
CA PHE A 164 -3.43 -5.59 1.27
C PHE A 164 -2.77 -4.79 0.17
N ARG A 165 -2.57 -3.50 0.42
CA ARG A 165 -1.69 -2.67 -0.41
C ARG A 165 -0.73 -1.85 0.42
N ASN A 166 0.52 -1.80 -0.03
CA ASN A 166 1.60 -0.98 0.53
C ASN A 166 1.90 0.16 -0.44
N ASP A 167 1.63 1.38 0.00
CA ASP A 167 1.77 2.59 -0.80
C ASP A 167 3.11 3.28 -0.47
N ASP A 168 3.69 3.99 -1.44
CA ASP A 168 4.95 4.77 -1.38
C ASP A 168 6.32 4.05 -1.46
N PRO A 169 6.47 2.75 -1.82
CA PRO A 169 7.82 2.23 -2.09
C PRO A 169 8.54 2.99 -3.21
N GLN A 170 9.71 3.50 -2.86
CA GLN A 170 10.59 4.27 -3.73
C GLN A 170 12.05 4.20 -3.25
N PRO A 171 13.04 4.41 -4.14
CA PRO A 171 14.44 4.47 -3.75
C PRO A 171 14.71 5.45 -2.60
N ALA A 172 15.63 5.07 -1.71
CA ALA A 172 16.13 5.88 -0.58
C ALA A 172 15.12 6.22 0.52
N TYR A 173 13.87 5.78 0.44
CA TYR A 173 12.88 6.00 1.47
C TYR A 173 12.72 4.74 2.33
N HIS A 174 13.17 4.79 3.59
CA HIS A 174 13.03 3.72 4.59
C HIS A 174 13.23 2.28 4.08
N PHE A 175 14.24 2.06 3.22
CA PHE A 175 14.35 0.82 2.47
C PHE A 175 14.45 -0.43 3.36
N GLU A 176 15.16 -0.37 4.49
CA GLU A 176 15.22 -1.50 5.44
C GLU A 176 13.86 -1.79 6.08
N THR A 177 13.04 -0.76 6.33
CA THR A 177 11.66 -0.94 6.80
C THR A 177 10.79 -1.62 5.74
N LEU A 178 10.98 -1.29 4.44
CA LEU A 178 10.29 -1.98 3.35
C LEU A 178 10.63 -3.48 3.37
N LEU A 179 11.92 -3.83 3.45
CA LEU A 179 12.36 -5.23 3.56
C LEU A 179 11.73 -5.94 4.76
N ALA A 180 11.65 -5.27 5.91
CA ALA A 180 11.09 -5.83 7.12
C ALA A 180 9.56 -6.03 7.04
N VAL A 181 8.84 -5.13 6.35
CA VAL A 181 7.40 -5.25 6.11
C VAL A 181 7.10 -6.34 5.10
N ASP A 182 7.81 -6.38 3.96
CA ASP A 182 7.65 -7.43 2.95
C ASP A 182 7.89 -8.82 3.56
N ARG A 183 8.90 -8.94 4.44
CA ARG A 183 9.17 -10.18 5.18
C ARG A 183 7.97 -10.62 6.02
N VAL A 184 7.24 -9.70 6.68
CA VAL A 184 6.03 -10.05 7.44
C VAL A 184 4.99 -10.69 6.53
N PHE A 185 4.76 -10.17 5.32
CA PHE A 185 3.81 -10.73 4.37
C PHE A 185 4.24 -12.09 3.83
N VAL A 186 5.52 -12.25 3.52
CA VAL A 186 6.10 -13.54 3.10
C VAL A 186 6.01 -14.59 4.20
N GLU A 187 6.42 -14.25 5.43
CA GLU A 187 6.35 -15.14 6.60
C GLU A 187 4.91 -15.56 6.93
N GLU A 188 3.95 -14.65 6.77
CA GLU A 188 2.53 -14.93 7.00
C GLU A 188 1.83 -15.55 5.77
N ASN A 189 2.53 -15.69 4.64
CA ASN A 189 1.99 -16.17 3.36
C ASN A 189 0.70 -15.43 2.96
N VAL A 190 0.78 -14.09 2.96
CA VAL A 190 -0.33 -13.20 2.58
C VAL A 190 0.11 -12.36 1.38
N PRO A 191 -0.63 -12.40 0.26
CA PRO A 191 -0.35 -11.56 -0.89
C PRO A 191 -0.42 -10.05 -0.59
N LEU A 192 0.46 -9.29 -1.23
CA LEU A 192 0.59 -7.84 -1.10
C LEU A 192 0.71 -7.18 -2.48
N THR A 193 -0.12 -6.16 -2.71
CA THR A 193 0.09 -5.23 -3.83
C THR A 193 0.95 -4.06 -3.37
N THR A 194 2.10 -3.84 -3.99
CA THR A 194 3.01 -2.74 -3.67
C THR A 194 2.94 -1.65 -4.74
N GLY A 195 2.49 -0.45 -4.36
CA GLY A 195 2.40 0.72 -5.23
C GLY A 195 3.73 1.47 -5.31
N VAL A 196 4.47 1.29 -6.41
CA VAL A 196 5.79 1.89 -6.63
C VAL A 196 5.67 3.27 -7.27
N VAL A 197 6.33 4.28 -6.71
CA VAL A 197 6.40 5.63 -7.30
C VAL A 197 7.38 5.63 -8.47
N GLY A 198 6.93 6.00 -9.66
CA GLY A 198 7.71 5.82 -10.90
C GLY A 198 8.90 6.78 -11.08
N ALA A 199 8.85 7.97 -10.49
CA ALA A 199 9.86 9.00 -10.61
C ALA A 199 9.87 9.91 -9.37
N PRO A 200 10.21 9.36 -8.19
CA PRO A 200 10.24 10.12 -6.96
C PRO A 200 11.19 11.32 -7.11
N HIS A 201 10.79 12.48 -6.59
CA HIS A 201 11.52 13.74 -6.74
C HIS A 201 11.74 14.21 -8.19
N GLY A 202 11.06 13.61 -9.17
CA GLY A 202 11.21 13.91 -10.59
C GLY A 202 12.37 13.17 -11.26
N GLU A 203 12.98 12.20 -10.58
CA GLU A 203 14.05 11.37 -11.09
C GLU A 203 13.53 9.96 -11.37
N GLU A 204 13.81 9.43 -12.55
CA GLU A 204 13.37 8.09 -12.94
C GLU A 204 14.05 7.00 -12.10
N LEU A 205 13.36 5.87 -11.94
CA LEU A 205 13.91 4.71 -11.27
C LEU A 205 15.09 4.15 -12.06
N GLU A 206 16.27 4.12 -11.44
CA GLU A 206 17.45 3.49 -12.01
C GLU A 206 17.29 1.95 -12.00
N PRO A 207 17.22 1.27 -13.16
CA PRO A 207 16.87 -0.16 -13.23
C PRO A 207 17.83 -1.08 -12.46
N ASP A 208 19.10 -0.70 -12.35
CA ASP A 208 20.14 -1.47 -11.64
C ASP A 208 20.31 -1.05 -10.17
N SER A 209 19.49 -0.12 -9.68
CA SER A 209 19.49 0.28 -8.28
C SER A 209 19.27 -0.91 -7.34
N ARG A 210 19.72 -0.78 -6.09
CA ARG A 210 19.45 -1.79 -5.04
C ARG A 210 17.94 -2.04 -4.89
N PHE A 211 17.15 -0.96 -4.95
CA PHE A 211 15.69 -1.00 -4.88
C PHE A 211 15.09 -1.87 -5.99
N CYS A 212 15.35 -1.56 -7.25
CA CYS A 212 14.79 -2.31 -8.38
C CYS A 212 15.28 -3.76 -8.43
N ARG A 213 16.57 -4.01 -8.13
CA ARG A 213 17.09 -5.38 -8.02
C ARG A 213 16.40 -6.19 -6.92
N TYR A 214 16.12 -5.57 -5.79
CA TYR A 214 15.36 -6.19 -4.71
C TYR A 214 13.93 -6.51 -5.16
N LEU A 215 13.20 -5.56 -5.74
CA LEU A 215 11.82 -5.79 -6.18
C LEU A 215 11.71 -6.98 -7.15
N ARG A 216 12.58 -7.01 -8.17
CA ARG A 216 12.65 -8.13 -9.12
C ARG A 216 13.00 -9.46 -8.44
N ALA A 217 13.90 -9.43 -7.46
CA ALA A 217 14.29 -10.64 -6.74
C ALA A 217 13.19 -11.12 -5.79
N ASN A 218 12.41 -10.22 -5.20
CA ASN A 218 11.29 -10.54 -4.32
C ASN A 218 10.16 -11.20 -5.12
N GLU A 219 9.76 -10.61 -6.26
CA GLU A 219 8.76 -11.21 -7.17
C GLU A 219 9.21 -12.58 -7.68
N ARG A 220 10.46 -12.75 -8.14
CA ARG A 220 10.93 -14.06 -8.59
C ARG A 220 10.88 -15.15 -7.51
N ARG A 221 11.03 -14.78 -6.24
CA ARG A 221 11.01 -15.73 -5.12
C ARG A 221 9.59 -16.01 -4.63
N HIS A 222 8.68 -15.06 -4.80
CA HIS A 222 7.32 -15.09 -4.27
C HIS A 222 6.30 -14.58 -5.31
N PRO A 223 6.24 -15.17 -6.52
CA PRO A 223 5.42 -14.67 -7.63
C PRO A 223 3.91 -14.69 -7.32
N GLU A 224 3.48 -15.53 -6.39
CA GLU A 224 2.10 -15.66 -5.92
C GLU A 224 1.74 -14.69 -4.77
N LEU A 225 2.73 -14.05 -4.14
CA LEU A 225 2.52 -13.15 -3.01
C LEU A 225 2.75 -11.68 -3.35
N VAL A 226 3.37 -11.37 -4.48
CA VAL A 226 3.83 -10.00 -4.78
C VAL A 226 3.25 -9.52 -6.10
N GLU A 227 2.50 -8.41 -6.03
CA GLU A 227 2.12 -7.62 -7.19
C GLU A 227 2.78 -6.24 -7.10
N TYR A 228 3.38 -5.75 -8.19
CA TYR A 228 3.79 -4.35 -8.30
C TYR A 228 2.79 -3.53 -9.12
N ALA A 229 2.33 -2.43 -8.52
CA ALA A 229 1.41 -1.46 -9.11
C ALA A 229 2.11 -0.11 -9.34
N LEU A 230 1.59 0.71 -10.24
CA LEU A 230 2.05 2.10 -10.38
C LEU A 230 1.41 2.96 -9.30
N HIS A 231 2.21 3.70 -8.53
CA HIS A 231 1.77 4.68 -7.54
C HIS A 231 2.06 6.12 -7.95
N GLY A 232 1.59 6.48 -9.15
CA GLY A 232 1.83 7.78 -9.75
C GLY A 232 3.23 7.99 -10.31
N TYR A 233 3.48 9.21 -10.77
CA TYR A 233 4.76 9.57 -11.36
C TYR A 233 5.70 10.06 -10.27
N SER A 234 5.38 11.15 -9.59
CA SER A 234 6.26 11.79 -8.62
C SER A 234 5.74 11.77 -7.18
N HIS A 235 4.48 11.36 -7.00
CA HIS A 235 3.76 11.45 -5.73
C HIS A 235 3.66 12.90 -5.17
N ARG A 236 3.84 13.90 -6.03
CA ARG A 236 3.72 15.31 -5.65
C ARG A 236 2.29 15.78 -5.74
N THR A 237 1.90 16.67 -4.82
CA THR A 237 0.64 17.41 -4.96
C THR A 237 0.81 18.50 -6.00
N GLU A 238 0.13 18.35 -7.13
CA GLU A 238 0.19 19.26 -8.28
C GLU A 238 -1.01 20.20 -8.34
N THR A 239 -2.14 19.77 -7.79
CA THR A 239 -3.38 20.55 -7.80
C THR A 239 -4.10 20.50 -6.45
N ALA A 240 -5.04 21.43 -6.25
CA ALA A 240 -5.94 21.45 -5.10
C ALA A 240 -7.16 20.53 -5.25
N PHE A 241 -7.22 19.72 -6.32
CA PHE A 241 -8.34 18.80 -6.54
C PHE A 241 -8.45 17.82 -5.37
N ALA A 242 -9.67 17.69 -4.81
CA ALA A 242 -9.95 16.83 -3.66
C ALA A 242 -9.03 17.09 -2.43
N SER A 243 -8.65 18.35 -2.19
CA SER A 243 -7.71 18.78 -1.13
C SER A 243 -6.24 18.40 -1.37
N GLY A 244 -5.91 17.98 -2.59
CA GLY A 244 -4.56 17.62 -2.99
C GLY A 244 -4.59 16.42 -3.92
N SER A 245 -3.95 16.55 -5.08
CA SER A 245 -3.88 15.49 -6.07
C SER A 245 -2.62 15.62 -6.92
N GLU A 246 -2.01 14.49 -7.30
CA GLU A 246 -1.00 14.47 -8.37
C GLU A 246 -1.67 14.59 -9.74
N PHE A 247 -2.78 13.89 -9.97
CA PHE A 247 -3.38 13.74 -11.31
C PHE A 247 -4.62 14.60 -11.50
N GLY A 248 -5.63 14.40 -10.65
CA GLY A 248 -6.91 15.09 -10.72
C GLY A 248 -6.75 16.60 -10.86
N GLY A 249 -7.52 17.20 -11.78
CA GLY A 249 -7.47 18.63 -12.09
C GLY A 249 -6.36 19.05 -13.08
N LEU A 250 -5.38 18.19 -13.39
CA LEU A 250 -4.42 18.47 -14.47
C LEU A 250 -5.08 18.32 -15.85
N PRO A 251 -4.53 18.99 -16.90
CA PRO A 251 -4.95 18.75 -18.28
C PRO A 251 -4.81 17.27 -18.66
N ALA A 252 -5.74 16.74 -19.48
CA ALA A 252 -5.76 15.32 -19.84
C ALA A 252 -4.43 14.82 -20.43
N ALA A 253 -3.81 15.60 -21.34
CA ALA A 253 -2.53 15.25 -21.95
C ALA A 253 -1.38 15.18 -20.92
N GLU A 254 -1.43 15.98 -19.87
CA GLU A 254 -0.44 15.93 -18.77
C GLU A 254 -0.60 14.64 -17.98
N GLN A 255 -1.84 14.29 -17.62
CA GLN A 255 -2.13 13.06 -16.88
C GLN A 255 -1.73 11.83 -17.69
N GLN A 256 -2.02 11.81 -18.99
CA GLN A 256 -1.59 10.75 -19.90
C GLN A 256 -0.06 10.59 -19.91
N ARG A 257 0.67 11.68 -20.14
CA ARG A 257 2.14 11.63 -20.16
C ARG A 257 2.72 11.12 -18.84
N ARG A 258 2.16 11.53 -17.69
CA ARG A 258 2.60 11.07 -16.37
C ARG A 258 2.31 9.59 -16.14
N VAL A 259 1.15 9.10 -16.54
CA VAL A 259 0.82 7.66 -16.51
C VAL A 259 1.81 6.89 -17.37
N GLU A 260 2.06 7.32 -18.61
CA GLU A 260 2.97 6.65 -19.54
C GLU A 260 4.39 6.57 -18.98
N ARG A 261 4.97 7.70 -18.57
CA ARG A 261 6.35 7.74 -18.01
C ARG A 261 6.48 6.99 -16.69
N GLY A 262 5.49 7.11 -15.81
CA GLY A 262 5.48 6.34 -14.55
C GLY A 262 5.41 4.84 -14.82
N THR A 263 4.61 4.43 -15.81
CA THR A 263 4.50 3.03 -16.22
C THR A 263 5.81 2.51 -16.80
N GLU A 264 6.47 3.28 -17.67
CA GLU A 264 7.77 2.94 -18.24
C GLU A 264 8.82 2.75 -17.14
N ALA A 265 8.98 3.73 -16.25
CA ALA A 265 9.95 3.65 -15.17
C ALA A 265 9.71 2.47 -14.21
N VAL A 266 8.46 2.19 -13.84
CA VAL A 266 8.14 1.00 -13.03
C VAL A 266 8.39 -0.28 -13.82
N THR A 267 8.05 -0.33 -15.12
CA THR A 267 8.30 -1.50 -15.98
C THR A 267 9.79 -1.81 -16.07
N ASP A 268 10.63 -0.80 -16.28
CA ASP A 268 12.08 -0.98 -16.34
C ASP A 268 12.66 -1.40 -14.98
N CYS A 269 12.07 -0.91 -13.89
CA CYS A 269 12.46 -1.27 -12.53
C CYS A 269 12.06 -2.72 -12.16
N VAL A 270 10.85 -3.19 -12.47
CA VAL A 270 10.36 -4.50 -12.01
C VAL A 270 10.39 -5.59 -13.09
N GLY A 271 10.63 -5.21 -14.36
CA GLY A 271 10.65 -6.13 -15.50
C GLY A 271 9.26 -6.53 -16.02
N GLN A 272 8.18 -6.04 -15.40
CA GLN A 272 6.81 -6.32 -15.79
C GLN A 272 6.00 -5.03 -15.83
N ARG A 273 5.09 -4.92 -16.80
CA ARG A 273 4.21 -3.75 -16.92
C ARG A 273 3.12 -3.80 -15.85
N PRO A 274 3.00 -2.81 -14.97
CA PRO A 274 1.93 -2.78 -13.98
C PRO A 274 0.56 -2.69 -14.65
N ARG A 275 -0.43 -3.41 -14.11
CA ARG A 275 -1.84 -3.39 -14.56
C ARG A 275 -2.79 -2.75 -13.56
N THR A 276 -2.28 -2.50 -12.37
CA THR A 276 -2.97 -1.85 -11.25
C THR A 276 -2.36 -0.47 -11.03
N PHE A 277 -3.22 0.53 -10.86
CA PHE A 277 -2.85 1.89 -10.49
C PHE A 277 -3.37 2.23 -9.11
N VAL A 278 -2.50 2.69 -8.23
CA VAL A 278 -2.86 3.27 -6.94
C VAL A 278 -2.61 4.78 -7.07
N PRO A 279 -3.64 5.64 -7.01
CA PRO A 279 -3.44 7.07 -7.15
C PRO A 279 -2.77 7.66 -5.90
N PRO A 280 -1.69 8.45 -6.06
CA PRO A 280 -1.14 9.28 -5.00
C PRO A 280 -2.22 10.11 -4.30
N LEU A 281 -2.08 10.28 -2.99
CA LEU A 281 -3.04 11.04 -2.18
C LEU A 281 -4.48 10.49 -2.28
N ASN A 282 -4.62 9.25 -2.75
CA ASN A 282 -5.89 8.55 -2.91
C ASN A 282 -6.92 9.21 -3.85
N SER A 283 -6.49 10.16 -4.70
CA SER A 283 -7.38 10.99 -5.52
C SER A 283 -6.98 11.03 -7.00
N TYR A 284 -7.99 11.09 -7.87
CA TYR A 284 -7.85 11.02 -9.33
C TYR A 284 -9.16 11.49 -9.99
N ASP A 285 -9.17 11.80 -11.28
CA ASP A 285 -10.38 12.21 -11.98
C ASP A 285 -10.69 11.35 -13.22
N ARG A 286 -11.71 11.74 -13.99
CA ARG A 286 -12.10 11.03 -15.21
C ARG A 286 -11.01 11.06 -16.30
N ASN A 287 -10.21 12.11 -16.36
CA ASN A 287 -9.08 12.16 -17.30
C ASN A 287 -8.00 11.16 -16.86
N THR A 288 -7.79 11.00 -15.56
CA THR A 288 -6.88 9.96 -15.04
C THR A 288 -7.36 8.58 -15.47
N THR A 289 -8.65 8.27 -15.29
CA THR A 289 -9.19 6.96 -15.71
C THR A 289 -9.13 6.76 -17.22
N ALA A 290 -9.31 7.81 -18.02
CA ALA A 290 -9.16 7.72 -19.47
C ALA A 290 -7.71 7.44 -19.88
N ALA A 291 -6.74 8.12 -19.27
CA ALA A 291 -5.31 7.87 -19.48
C ALA A 291 -4.91 6.45 -19.10
N LEU A 292 -5.38 5.96 -17.95
CA LEU A 292 -5.14 4.59 -17.48
C LEU A 292 -5.72 3.54 -18.43
N SER A 293 -6.97 3.73 -18.88
CA SER A 293 -7.61 2.83 -19.85
C SER A 293 -6.85 2.81 -21.18
N ALA A 294 -6.46 3.98 -21.70
CA ALA A 294 -5.64 4.08 -22.91
C ALA A 294 -4.26 3.42 -22.76
N ALA A 295 -3.69 3.44 -21.55
CA ALA A 295 -2.45 2.76 -21.22
C ALA A 295 -2.63 1.26 -20.90
N GLY A 296 -3.84 0.69 -21.00
CA GLY A 296 -4.10 -0.73 -20.81
C GLY A 296 -4.14 -1.19 -19.34
N TYR A 297 -4.33 -0.26 -18.40
CA TYR A 297 -4.61 -0.63 -17.01
C TYR A 297 -5.98 -1.30 -16.90
N ARG A 298 -6.11 -2.18 -15.90
CA ARG A 298 -7.39 -2.86 -15.58
C ARG A 298 -8.00 -2.37 -14.28
N THR A 299 -7.14 -1.96 -13.33
CA THR A 299 -7.57 -1.69 -11.96
C THR A 299 -7.08 -0.33 -11.49
N VAL A 300 -7.95 0.39 -10.79
CA VAL A 300 -7.58 1.57 -9.98
C VAL A 300 -8.03 1.39 -8.53
N SER A 301 -7.12 1.58 -7.58
CA SER A 301 -7.40 1.43 -6.15
C SER A 301 -7.07 2.73 -5.41
N GLY A 302 -8.02 3.67 -5.38
CA GLY A 302 -7.90 4.91 -4.60
C GLY A 302 -8.47 4.81 -3.19
N GLY A 303 -8.76 5.95 -2.56
CA GLY A 303 -9.33 5.99 -1.22
C GLY A 303 -10.84 5.78 -1.21
N GLY A 304 -11.36 4.96 -0.30
CA GLY A 304 -12.81 4.75 -0.16
C GLY A 304 -13.61 6.03 0.10
N TRP A 305 -13.04 6.97 0.88
CA TRP A 305 -13.64 8.27 1.11
C TRP A 305 -13.77 9.07 -0.19
N PHE A 306 -12.71 9.08 -1.00
CA PHE A 306 -12.63 9.81 -2.27
C PHE A 306 -13.61 9.20 -3.27
N THR A 307 -13.57 7.88 -3.43
CA THR A 307 -14.45 7.14 -4.32
C THR A 307 -15.92 7.36 -3.98
N LYS A 308 -16.27 7.36 -2.69
CA LYS A 308 -17.63 7.67 -2.25
C LYS A 308 -18.03 9.10 -2.60
N ALA A 309 -17.17 10.07 -2.35
CA ALA A 309 -17.46 11.48 -2.62
C ALA A 309 -17.56 11.79 -4.13
N TYR A 310 -16.63 11.26 -4.94
CA TYR A 310 -16.50 11.60 -6.34
C TYR A 310 -17.38 10.75 -7.27
N TYR A 311 -17.44 9.43 -7.04
CA TYR A 311 -18.22 8.51 -7.89
C TYR A 311 -19.62 8.21 -7.32
N ASN A 312 -19.91 8.56 -6.07
CA ASN A 312 -21.12 8.13 -5.37
C ASN A 312 -21.29 6.59 -5.43
N ARG A 313 -20.19 5.89 -5.16
CA ARG A 313 -20.08 4.43 -5.15
C ARG A 313 -19.30 3.98 -3.91
N SER A 314 -19.47 2.72 -3.53
CA SER A 314 -18.72 2.09 -2.44
C SER A 314 -18.47 0.64 -2.81
N GLY A 315 -17.38 0.06 -2.31
CA GLY A 315 -16.91 -1.25 -2.76
C GLY A 315 -16.42 -1.22 -4.20
N THR A 316 -16.26 -2.41 -4.78
CA THR A 316 -15.73 -2.59 -6.13
C THR A 316 -16.80 -2.34 -7.20
N PHE A 317 -16.47 -1.60 -8.25
CA PHE A 317 -17.37 -1.29 -9.38
C PHE A 317 -16.58 -1.01 -10.66
N GLU A 318 -17.26 -0.98 -11.81
CA GLU A 318 -16.64 -0.64 -13.10
C GLU A 318 -17.03 0.76 -13.56
N SER A 319 -16.06 1.49 -14.09
CA SER A 319 -16.27 2.77 -14.76
C SER A 319 -15.11 3.09 -15.68
N GLY A 320 -15.38 3.69 -16.85
CA GLY A 320 -14.33 4.11 -17.78
C GLY A 320 -13.43 2.97 -18.28
N GLY A 321 -13.96 1.74 -18.36
CA GLY A 321 -13.18 0.56 -18.75
C GLY A 321 -12.22 0.06 -17.69
N LEU A 322 -12.32 0.55 -16.45
CA LEU A 322 -11.49 0.13 -15.31
C LEU A 322 -12.36 -0.44 -14.20
N ARG A 323 -11.79 -1.38 -13.45
CA ARG A 323 -12.32 -1.77 -12.15
C ARG A 323 -11.77 -0.87 -11.06
N HIS A 324 -12.67 -0.22 -10.34
CA HIS A 324 -12.36 0.57 -9.17
C HIS A 324 -12.48 -0.30 -7.93
N THR A 325 -11.38 -0.48 -7.18
CA THR A 325 -11.33 -1.29 -5.96
C THR A 325 -10.78 -0.43 -4.82
N PRO A 326 -11.59 0.45 -4.21
CA PRO A 326 -11.09 1.44 -3.25
C PRO A 326 -10.64 0.80 -1.92
N SER A 327 -9.68 1.45 -1.24
CA SER A 327 -9.34 1.10 0.15
C SER A 327 -10.51 1.34 1.09
N VAL A 328 -10.68 0.44 2.05
CA VAL A 328 -11.77 0.50 3.04
C VAL A 328 -11.25 1.00 4.39
N SER A 329 -10.02 0.62 4.74
CA SER A 329 -9.35 1.05 5.97
C SER A 329 -7.85 1.27 5.75
N GLY A 330 -7.21 1.91 6.72
CA GLY A 330 -5.78 2.23 6.76
C GLY A 330 -5.21 1.96 8.15
N PHE A 331 -3.89 1.78 8.29
CA PHE A 331 -3.28 1.67 9.61
C PHE A 331 -3.12 3.02 10.30
N VAL A 332 -2.76 4.06 9.54
CA VAL A 332 -2.45 5.40 10.06
C VAL A 332 -3.74 6.18 10.33
N ALA A 333 -3.97 6.55 11.58
CA ALA A 333 -5.06 7.40 12.03
C ALA A 333 -4.75 8.89 11.86
N ASN A 334 -3.48 9.26 12.07
CA ASN A 334 -2.99 10.63 11.94
C ASN A 334 -1.69 10.64 11.13
N TRP A 335 -1.78 11.20 9.92
CA TRP A 335 -0.66 11.26 8.98
C TRP A 335 0.46 12.21 9.41
N SER A 336 0.17 13.19 10.27
CA SER A 336 1.20 14.11 10.76
C SER A 336 2.04 13.52 11.89
N THR A 337 1.50 12.57 12.65
CA THR A 337 2.20 11.94 13.78
C THR A 337 2.58 10.49 13.49
N GLY A 338 2.11 9.93 12.38
CA GLY A 338 2.21 8.49 12.09
C GLY A 338 1.50 7.62 13.14
N GLU A 339 0.55 8.18 13.90
CA GLU A 339 -0.22 7.43 14.90
C GLU A 339 -1.10 6.40 14.20
N PHE A 340 -1.11 5.17 14.72
CA PHE A 340 -1.97 4.12 14.20
C PHE A 340 -3.35 4.17 14.82
N HIS A 341 -4.36 3.73 14.07
CA HIS A 341 -5.62 3.32 14.67
C HIS A 341 -5.35 2.25 15.73
N ASP A 342 -6.07 2.31 16.84
CA ASP A 342 -5.99 1.28 17.85
C ASP A 342 -6.45 -0.09 17.30
N ARG A 343 -6.07 -1.15 18.01
CA ARG A 343 -6.36 -2.54 17.61
C ARG A 343 -7.86 -2.79 17.47
N GLU A 344 -8.67 -2.26 18.38
CA GLU A 344 -10.12 -2.46 18.37
C GLU A 344 -10.72 -1.88 17.09
N ARG A 345 -10.27 -0.70 16.69
CA ARG A 345 -10.69 -0.05 15.45
C ARG A 345 -10.27 -0.87 14.23
N LEU A 346 -9.00 -1.28 14.14
CA LEU A 346 -8.49 -2.07 13.01
C LEU A 346 -9.25 -3.38 12.87
N TYR A 347 -9.36 -4.16 13.95
CA TYR A 347 -10.03 -5.46 13.93
C TYR A 347 -11.53 -5.29 13.68
N GLY A 348 -12.13 -4.25 14.27
CA GLY A 348 -13.53 -3.91 14.06
C GLY A 348 -13.85 -3.56 12.61
N ASP A 349 -12.94 -2.90 11.90
CA ASP A 349 -13.10 -2.56 10.48
C ASP A 349 -13.09 -3.81 9.60
N PHE A 350 -12.12 -4.71 9.81
CA PHE A 350 -12.09 -6.01 9.14
C PHE A 350 -13.31 -6.88 9.49
N ASP A 351 -13.64 -7.02 10.77
CA ASP A 351 -14.76 -7.84 11.22
C ASP A 351 -16.10 -7.36 10.65
N ARG A 352 -16.25 -6.05 10.40
CA ARG A 352 -17.43 -5.53 9.69
C ARG A 352 -17.44 -5.97 8.23
N SER A 353 -16.31 -5.90 7.52
CA SER A 353 -16.23 -6.40 6.14
C SER A 353 -16.51 -7.91 6.06
N TYR A 354 -15.95 -8.69 6.98
CA TYR A 354 -16.20 -10.12 7.12
C TYR A 354 -17.68 -10.42 7.36
N ARG A 355 -18.31 -9.77 8.36
CA ARG A 355 -19.74 -9.96 8.65
C ARG A 355 -20.64 -9.57 7.48
N ASN A 356 -20.27 -8.57 6.69
CA ASN A 356 -21.07 -8.09 5.56
C ASN A 356 -20.76 -8.82 4.24
N GLY A 357 -19.79 -9.73 4.23
CA GLY A 357 -19.30 -10.38 3.03
C GLY A 357 -18.75 -9.41 1.97
N SER A 358 -18.29 -8.23 2.38
CA SER A 358 -17.70 -7.25 1.46
C SER A 358 -16.20 -7.47 1.34
N ILE A 359 -15.61 -7.11 0.19
CA ILE A 359 -14.16 -7.05 0.02
C ILE A 359 -13.55 -6.07 1.04
N HIS A 360 -12.47 -6.46 1.70
CA HIS A 360 -11.72 -5.65 2.65
C HIS A 360 -10.35 -5.29 2.07
N VAL A 361 -10.20 -4.05 1.61
CA VAL A 361 -8.91 -3.53 1.12
C VAL A 361 -8.26 -2.72 2.24
N GLN A 362 -7.18 -3.25 2.81
CA GLN A 362 -6.40 -2.64 3.87
C GLN A 362 -5.17 -1.94 3.27
N MET A 363 -5.12 -0.62 3.42
CA MET A 363 -3.97 0.19 3.02
C MET A 363 -2.95 0.27 4.16
N LEU A 364 -1.68 0.22 3.83
CA LEU A 364 -0.56 0.50 4.73
C LEU A 364 0.51 1.34 4.02
N HIS A 365 1.39 1.94 4.80
CA HIS A 365 2.54 2.73 4.33
C HIS A 365 3.73 2.24 5.16
N TYR A 366 4.61 1.44 4.55
CA TYR A 366 5.65 0.69 5.25
C TYR A 366 6.55 1.55 6.13
N GLN A 367 6.81 2.81 5.78
CA GLN A 367 7.66 3.72 6.54
C GLN A 367 7.21 3.86 8.00
N TYR A 368 5.90 3.75 8.25
CA TYR A 368 5.37 3.83 9.60
C TYR A 368 5.54 2.53 10.39
N PHE A 369 6.09 1.45 9.84
CA PHE A 369 6.35 0.19 10.54
C PHE A 369 7.82 0.04 10.95
N ALA A 370 8.51 1.16 11.22
CA ALA A 370 9.92 1.19 11.57
C ALA A 370 10.25 0.44 12.88
N THR A 371 9.33 0.35 13.83
CA THR A 371 9.56 -0.33 15.11
C THR A 371 9.10 -1.79 15.11
N ALA A 372 9.71 -2.61 15.97
CA ALA A 372 9.31 -4.02 16.13
C ALA A 372 7.85 -4.15 16.57
N ASP A 373 7.37 -3.30 17.49
CA ASP A 373 5.99 -3.32 17.98
C ASP A 373 4.97 -3.05 16.86
N ARG A 374 5.27 -2.11 15.95
CA ARG A 374 4.36 -1.83 14.82
C ARG A 374 4.33 -2.99 13.83
N ARG A 375 5.46 -3.66 13.58
CA ARG A 375 5.49 -4.90 12.77
C ARG A 375 4.80 -6.06 13.47
N GLN A 376 4.89 -6.13 14.79
CA GLN A 376 4.15 -7.13 15.57
C GLN A 376 2.65 -6.91 15.49
N LEU A 377 2.18 -5.65 15.57
CA LEU A 377 0.78 -5.31 15.34
C LEU A 377 0.31 -5.71 13.92
N LEU A 378 1.14 -5.53 12.89
CA LEU A 378 0.85 -6.00 11.54
C LEU A 378 0.66 -7.52 11.52
N ARG A 379 1.60 -8.30 12.08
CA ARG A 379 1.47 -9.78 12.18
C ARG A 379 0.19 -10.19 12.90
N GLU A 380 -0.12 -9.55 14.03
CA GLU A 380 -1.34 -9.83 14.79
C GLU A 380 -2.60 -9.53 13.97
N TYR A 381 -2.59 -8.45 13.18
CA TYR A 381 -3.68 -8.13 12.26
C TYR A 381 -3.85 -9.20 11.16
N LEU A 382 -2.76 -9.61 10.51
CA LEU A 382 -2.78 -10.67 9.50
C LEU A 382 -3.33 -11.99 10.08
N ARG A 383 -2.86 -12.37 11.27
CA ARG A 383 -3.32 -13.57 11.98
C ARG A 383 -4.78 -13.48 12.41
N HIS A 384 -5.24 -12.31 12.86
CA HIS A 384 -6.67 -12.09 13.15
C HIS A 384 -7.53 -12.32 11.91
N ALA A 385 -7.13 -11.79 10.75
CA ALA A 385 -7.83 -12.05 9.50
C ALA A 385 -7.82 -13.54 9.11
N LYS A 386 -6.66 -14.20 9.16
CA LYS A 386 -6.50 -15.64 8.88
C LYS A 386 -7.30 -16.53 9.83
N SER A 387 -7.51 -16.09 11.07
CA SER A 387 -8.27 -16.87 12.06
C SER A 387 -9.77 -17.01 11.74
N LYS A 388 -10.29 -16.22 10.79
CA LYS A 388 -11.70 -16.30 10.40
C LYS A 388 -11.87 -17.32 9.26
N PRO A 389 -12.81 -18.28 9.38
CA PRO A 389 -13.06 -19.24 8.32
C PRO A 389 -13.61 -18.55 7.07
N GLY A 390 -13.24 -19.03 5.88
CA GLY A 390 -13.72 -18.47 4.63
C GLY A 390 -13.17 -17.08 4.32
N VAL A 391 -11.93 -16.78 4.71
CA VAL A 391 -11.20 -15.60 4.21
C VAL A 391 -10.31 -16.02 3.05
N ARG A 392 -10.40 -15.32 1.92
CA ARG A 392 -9.45 -15.45 0.81
C ARG A 392 -8.58 -14.20 0.71
N PHE A 393 -7.26 -14.37 0.70
CA PHE A 393 -6.34 -13.27 0.45
C PHE A 393 -5.97 -13.20 -1.04
N MET A 394 -5.94 -12.00 -1.60
CA MET A 394 -5.58 -11.76 -3.01
C MET A 394 -4.83 -10.44 -3.12
N THR A 395 -4.04 -10.30 -4.19
CA THR A 395 -3.59 -9.00 -4.69
C THR A 395 -4.75 -8.27 -5.39
N LEU A 396 -4.60 -6.96 -5.64
CA LEU A 396 -5.56 -6.17 -6.41
C LEU A 396 -5.70 -6.70 -7.86
N GLY A 397 -4.60 -7.10 -8.47
CA GLY A 397 -4.54 -7.64 -9.82
C GLY A 397 -5.25 -8.98 -9.97
N GLU A 398 -5.05 -9.90 -9.03
CA GLU A 398 -5.75 -11.19 -8.99
C GLU A 398 -7.26 -11.00 -8.78
N LEU A 399 -7.66 -10.19 -7.81
CA LEU A 399 -9.08 -9.90 -7.55
C LEU A 399 -9.75 -9.33 -8.80
N SER A 400 -9.11 -8.36 -9.45
CA SER A 400 -9.66 -7.75 -10.65
C SER A 400 -9.74 -8.74 -11.81
N THR A 401 -8.66 -9.44 -12.12
CA THR A 401 -8.65 -10.44 -13.18
C THR A 401 -9.71 -11.51 -12.95
N GLY A 402 -9.84 -11.98 -11.71
CA GLY A 402 -10.83 -13.01 -11.39
C GLY A 402 -12.28 -12.52 -11.51
N LEU A 403 -12.55 -11.26 -11.19
CA LEU A 403 -13.87 -10.66 -11.41
C LEU A 403 -14.18 -10.50 -12.91
N ASP A 404 -13.18 -10.12 -13.74
CA ASP A 404 -13.34 -10.00 -15.20
C ASP A 404 -13.60 -11.36 -15.87
N GLU A 405 -12.85 -12.38 -15.45
CA GLU A 405 -12.90 -13.71 -16.05
C GLU A 405 -14.02 -14.57 -15.46
N GLY A 406 -14.72 -14.05 -14.45
CA GLY A 406 -15.78 -14.77 -13.75
C GLY A 406 -15.27 -15.96 -12.95
N THR A 407 -13.99 -15.97 -12.56
CA THR A 407 -13.38 -16.94 -11.63
C THR A 407 -13.45 -16.47 -10.17
N VAL A 408 -13.83 -15.21 -9.94
CA VAL A 408 -14.25 -14.66 -8.64
C VAL A 408 -15.66 -14.12 -8.82
N VAL A 409 -16.62 -14.66 -8.08
CA VAL A 409 -18.03 -14.31 -8.23
C VAL A 409 -18.64 -14.01 -6.87
N ARG A 410 -19.37 -12.91 -6.77
CA ARG A 410 -20.14 -12.59 -5.57
C ARG A 410 -21.34 -13.52 -5.45
N THR A 411 -21.60 -14.05 -4.26
CA THR A 411 -22.77 -14.86 -3.91
C THR A 411 -23.64 -14.13 -2.90
N ASP A 412 -24.80 -14.70 -2.53
CA ASP A 412 -25.67 -14.15 -1.49
C ASP A 412 -25.01 -14.17 -0.10
N ASP A 413 -24.13 -15.15 0.15
CA ASP A 413 -23.48 -15.39 1.43
C ASP A 413 -22.00 -14.97 1.48
N GLY A 414 -21.45 -14.47 0.37
CA GLY A 414 -20.07 -14.02 0.26
C GLY A 414 -19.55 -14.06 -1.17
N TRP A 415 -18.58 -14.92 -1.41
CA TRP A 415 -17.81 -15.03 -2.64
C TRP A 415 -17.52 -16.48 -2.95
N ARG A 416 -17.50 -16.83 -4.23
CA ARG A 416 -16.90 -18.08 -4.69
C ARG A 416 -15.71 -17.78 -5.57
N VAL A 417 -14.65 -18.57 -5.41
CA VAL A 417 -13.41 -18.44 -6.17
C VAL A 417 -13.10 -19.78 -6.82
N LEU A 418 -12.78 -19.77 -8.11
CA LEU A 418 -12.32 -20.94 -8.83
C LEU A 418 -10.83 -21.13 -8.56
N GLU A 419 -10.47 -22.20 -7.88
CA GLU A 419 -9.10 -22.48 -7.45
C GLU A 419 -8.57 -23.74 -8.10
N SER A 420 -7.25 -23.81 -8.28
CA SER A 420 -6.57 -25.03 -8.68
C SER A 420 -6.69 -26.08 -7.57
N THR A 421 -7.02 -27.31 -7.96
CA THR A 421 -6.99 -28.45 -7.03
C THR A 421 -5.61 -29.08 -6.91
N ASP A 422 -4.64 -28.62 -7.72
CA ASP A 422 -3.27 -29.11 -7.68
C ASP A 422 -2.69 -28.83 -6.27
N PRO A 423 -2.34 -29.86 -5.48
CA PRO A 423 -1.79 -29.67 -4.15
C PRO A 423 -0.45 -28.93 -4.17
N THR A 424 0.26 -28.88 -5.31
CA THR A 424 1.49 -28.10 -5.46
C THR A 424 1.24 -26.60 -5.61
N ASP A 425 0.01 -26.20 -5.94
CA ASP A 425 -0.46 -24.82 -6.04
C ASP A 425 -1.08 -24.32 -4.72
N ARG A 426 -1.31 -25.23 -3.77
CA ARG A 426 -1.86 -24.90 -2.45
C ARG A 426 -0.78 -24.32 -1.55
N SER A 427 -0.58 -23.01 -1.64
CA SER A 427 0.04 -22.22 -0.57
C SER A 427 -0.89 -22.04 0.63
N ASP A 428 -2.00 -22.77 0.73
CA ASP A 428 -2.98 -22.73 1.82
C ASP A 428 -2.38 -23.32 3.13
N SER A 429 -1.49 -22.52 3.71
CA SER A 429 -0.86 -22.71 5.01
C SER A 429 -1.89 -22.45 6.11
N THR A 430 -2.69 -23.47 6.41
CA THR A 430 -3.46 -23.52 7.66
C THR A 430 -2.74 -24.25 8.80
N ASP A 431 -1.51 -24.73 8.61
CA ASP A 431 -0.73 -25.33 9.71
C ASP A 431 0.74 -24.86 9.73
N PRO A 432 1.11 -23.90 10.60
CA PRO A 432 2.48 -23.42 10.74
C PRO A 432 3.37 -24.30 11.65
N THR A 433 2.93 -25.50 12.06
CA THR A 433 3.66 -26.26 13.11
C THR A 433 4.76 -27.22 12.63
N ASP A 434 4.96 -27.44 11.32
CA ASP A 434 5.80 -28.56 10.86
C ASP A 434 6.97 -28.21 9.90
N ARG A 435 7.55 -27.00 10.01
CA ARG A 435 8.80 -26.68 9.29
C ARG A 435 9.89 -26.17 10.22
N SER A 436 10.54 -27.11 10.89
CA SER A 436 11.78 -26.89 11.64
C SER A 436 12.95 -27.61 10.95
N ASP A 437 13.32 -27.18 9.74
CA ASP A 437 14.68 -27.43 9.23
C ASP A 437 14.98 -26.54 8.01
N SER A 438 15.46 -25.33 8.28
CA SER A 438 16.20 -24.55 7.30
C SER A 438 17.28 -23.80 8.05
N THR A 439 18.52 -24.27 7.91
CA THR A 439 19.71 -23.66 8.46
C THR A 439 20.13 -22.50 7.56
N ASP A 440 19.55 -21.32 7.79
CA ASP A 440 20.08 -20.06 7.24
C ASP A 440 21.25 -19.60 8.13
N PRO A 441 22.49 -19.50 7.59
CA PRO A 441 23.67 -19.15 8.38
C PRO A 441 23.80 -17.65 8.69
N THR A 442 22.78 -16.82 8.44
CA THR A 442 22.87 -15.36 8.67
C THR A 442 22.32 -14.86 10.02
N ASP A 443 21.77 -15.74 10.87
CA ASP A 443 21.09 -15.35 12.13
C ASP A 443 21.87 -15.69 13.42
N ARG A 444 23.18 -15.39 13.45
CA ARG A 444 24.03 -15.57 14.64
C ARG A 444 24.73 -14.28 15.06
N SER A 445 23.96 -13.30 15.49
CA SER A 445 24.49 -12.20 16.30
C SER A 445 23.35 -11.52 17.06
N ASP A 446 22.89 -12.10 18.17
CA ASP A 446 22.24 -11.37 19.28
C ASP A 446 21.80 -12.31 20.41
N ARG A 447 22.75 -12.97 21.07
CA ARG A 447 22.45 -13.71 22.32
C ARG A 447 23.62 -13.68 23.32
N SER A 448 23.82 -12.50 23.89
CA SER A 448 24.57 -12.19 25.12
C SER A 448 24.16 -10.76 25.45
N ASP A 449 23.46 -10.40 26.53
CA ASP A 449 23.71 -10.71 27.93
C ASP A 449 22.44 -10.46 28.76
N ARG A 450 22.19 -11.31 29.77
CA ARG A 450 21.25 -11.01 30.85
C ARG A 450 21.81 -11.58 32.15
N ALA A 451 22.59 -10.77 32.85
CA ALA A 451 22.97 -10.97 34.24
C ALA A 451 22.43 -9.79 35.05
N GLY A 452 21.66 -10.10 36.09
CA GLY A 452 20.86 -9.13 36.82
C GLY A 452 21.64 -8.30 37.85
N SER A 453 20.92 -7.36 38.44
CA SER A 453 21.18 -6.88 39.79
C SER A 453 19.89 -6.34 40.42
N ALA A 454 19.64 -6.79 41.63
CA ALA A 454 18.61 -6.36 42.55
C ALA A 454 19.15 -5.23 43.46
N LEU A 455 18.24 -4.64 44.26
CA LEU A 455 18.39 -3.55 45.26
C LEU A 455 18.11 -2.15 44.68
N GLY A 456 17.33 -1.27 45.30
CA GLY A 456 16.70 -1.28 46.62
C GLY A 456 15.70 -0.12 46.76
N THR A 457 14.93 -0.18 47.84
CA THR A 457 13.87 0.72 48.27
C THR A 457 14.36 2.01 48.93
N ALA A 458 13.79 3.16 48.54
CA ALA A 458 13.56 4.38 49.34
C ALA A 458 12.48 5.18 48.56
N GLY A 459 11.38 5.70 49.12
CA GLY A 459 11.25 6.43 50.38
C GLY A 459 11.29 7.93 50.07
N GLY A 460 10.14 8.55 49.76
CA GLY A 460 10.07 9.99 49.46
C GLY A 460 8.64 10.50 49.29
N GLU A 461 8.10 11.06 50.38
CA GLU A 461 6.87 11.85 50.42
C GLU A 461 7.02 13.15 49.61
N GLY A 462 5.97 13.57 48.90
CA GLY A 462 5.95 14.80 48.11
C GLY A 462 4.54 15.34 47.96
N VAL A 463 4.34 16.51 48.55
CA VAL A 463 3.10 17.26 48.77
C VAL A 463 2.51 17.83 47.48
N GLY A 464 1.17 17.94 47.43
CA GLY A 464 0.40 18.34 46.25
C GLY A 464 0.41 19.82 45.89
N ALA A 465 -0.15 20.10 44.71
CA ALA A 465 -0.70 21.39 44.32
C ALA A 465 -1.76 21.19 43.23
N ASP A 466 -3.02 21.41 43.60
CA ASP A 466 -4.16 21.54 42.70
C ASP A 466 -4.09 22.89 41.96
N GLY A 467 -4.28 22.86 40.64
CA GLY A 467 -4.44 24.05 39.80
C GLY A 467 -5.28 23.72 38.56
N PRO A 468 -6.32 24.53 38.23
CA PRO A 468 -7.29 24.18 37.20
C PRO A 468 -6.77 24.42 35.78
N ALA A 469 -7.09 23.50 34.88
CA ALA A 469 -6.79 23.59 33.45
C ALA A 469 -7.69 24.64 32.75
N PRO A 470 -7.16 25.40 31.77
CA PRO A 470 -7.95 26.33 30.98
C PRO A 470 -8.79 25.63 29.91
N SER A 471 -10.05 26.05 29.80
CA SER A 471 -10.99 25.66 28.76
C SER A 471 -10.57 26.21 27.40
N VAL A 472 -10.24 25.33 26.45
CA VAL A 472 -10.00 25.69 25.05
C VAL A 472 -11.32 25.61 24.28
N GLY A 473 -11.71 26.73 23.67
CA GLY A 473 -12.97 26.90 22.95
C GLY A 473 -13.02 26.14 21.62
N SER A 474 -14.20 25.62 21.30
CA SER A 474 -14.53 24.97 20.04
C SER A 474 -14.44 25.95 18.85
N PRO A 475 -13.83 25.57 17.71
CA PRO A 475 -13.92 26.36 16.49
C PRO A 475 -15.29 26.18 15.82
N ALA A 476 -15.78 27.29 15.28
CA ALA A 476 -17.08 27.46 14.67
C ALA A 476 -17.28 26.57 13.42
N ALA A 477 -18.48 25.99 13.31
CA ALA A 477 -18.93 25.23 12.16
C ALA A 477 -18.94 26.10 10.88
N SER A 478 -18.14 25.70 9.89
CA SER A 478 -18.15 26.28 8.56
C SER A 478 -19.41 25.83 7.81
N ARG A 479 -20.19 26.80 7.31
CA ARG A 479 -21.42 26.57 6.53
C ARG A 479 -21.08 25.95 5.16
N PRO A 480 -21.91 25.06 4.61
CA PRO A 480 -21.67 24.49 3.29
C PRO A 480 -21.88 25.53 2.19
N VAL A 481 -20.87 25.66 1.32
CA VAL A 481 -20.94 26.42 0.06
C VAL A 481 -21.88 25.67 -0.89
N ARG A 482 -23.00 26.29 -1.24
CA ARG A 482 -23.89 25.80 -2.31
C ARG A 482 -23.28 26.17 -3.66
N LEU A 483 -22.97 25.17 -4.48
CA LEU A 483 -22.67 25.36 -5.91
C LEU A 483 -23.94 25.77 -6.67
N PRO A 484 -23.85 26.68 -7.65
CA PRO A 484 -25.00 27.09 -8.43
C PRO A 484 -25.44 25.97 -9.38
N VAL A 485 -26.71 25.58 -9.26
CA VAL A 485 -27.41 24.75 -10.25
C VAL A 485 -27.81 25.66 -11.41
N THR A 486 -27.10 25.58 -12.53
CA THR A 486 -27.57 26.15 -13.79
C THR A 486 -28.67 25.25 -14.36
N GLY A 487 -29.91 25.60 -14.04
CA GLY A 487 -31.09 25.00 -14.67
C GLY A 487 -31.28 25.54 -16.08
N GLY A 488 -31.02 24.70 -17.08
CA GLY A 488 -31.52 24.88 -18.44
C GLY A 488 -32.88 24.21 -18.59
N ARG A 489 -33.92 24.99 -18.90
CA ARG A 489 -35.17 24.51 -19.52
C ARG A 489 -35.65 25.57 -20.52
N ARG A 490 -35.40 25.34 -21.80
CA ARG A 490 -36.40 25.03 -22.84
C ARG A 490 -35.68 24.90 -24.17
#